data_AF-A0AAV7WHQ9-F1
#
_entry.id   AF-A0AAV7WHQ9-F1
#
_cell.length_a   1.000
_cell.length_b   1.000
_cell.length_c   1.000
_cell.angle_alpha   90.00
_cell.angle_beta   90.00
_cell.angle_gamma   90.00
#
_symmetry.space_group_name_H-M   'P 1'
#
loop_
_entity.id
_entity.type
_entity.pdbx_description
1 polymer ?
#
loop_
_entity_poly.entity_id
_entity_poly.type
_entity_poly.pdbx_seq_one_letter_code
_entity_poly.pdbx_strand_id
1 'polypeptide(L)'
;MRFPYFFRTVPNELSQYEGVAQLLHSFGWSWVGILATDDDSGERAVRELKAAISRYGGCVEFSFMLPSEVTEDRYTYYSVIDAEVVSVINAVSNSTSQVIILYGTGTAMTQYLAFEEWLTLPNKIWIASVSFSFLTDAGYGKYLQVLNGTLAFAIRKNNILGFKDVLNSYSPSQFPESEEMLDLWEERFDCRLKGRDHRRYRFSYYMLTRPLCSGNETMKSLDSSIYDVSNFRFTYSMYTAVYALAHALHDMLSSDSRPETVITNGGLDLEIRHWKVILVVR
;
A
#
# COMPACT_ATOMS: atom_id res chain seq x y z
N MET A 1 -12.63 7.14 -23.46
CA MET A 1 -11.97 7.01 -22.14
C MET A 1 -12.98 7.33 -21.05
N ARG A 2 -13.10 6.50 -20.00
CA ARG A 2 -14.08 6.69 -18.91
C ARG A 2 -13.66 7.74 -17.86
N PHE A 3 -12.36 8.06 -17.78
CA PHE A 3 -11.79 9.03 -16.82
C PHE A 3 -10.79 9.97 -17.52
N PRO A 4 -11.23 11.10 -18.08
CA PRO A 4 -10.38 11.99 -18.89
C PRO A 4 -9.38 12.84 -18.08
N TYR A 5 -9.51 12.84 -16.76
CA TYR A 5 -8.74 13.68 -15.82
C TYR A 5 -7.93 12.87 -14.81
N PHE A 6 -7.78 11.57 -15.07
CA PHE A 6 -7.03 10.66 -14.19
C PHE A 6 -5.61 10.47 -14.71
N PHE A 7 -4.63 10.81 -13.87
CA PHE A 7 -3.21 10.62 -14.12
C PHE A 7 -2.61 9.83 -12.96
N ARG A 8 -1.53 9.10 -13.23
CA ARG A 8 -0.82 8.30 -12.22
C ARG A 8 0.67 8.29 -12.49
N THR A 9 1.46 8.24 -11.42
CA THR A 9 2.92 8.09 -11.44
C THR A 9 3.37 6.67 -11.13
N VAL A 10 2.41 5.74 -11.03
CA VAL A 10 2.66 4.30 -10.91
C VAL A 10 2.38 3.60 -12.25
N PRO A 11 3.07 2.49 -12.56
CA PRO A 11 2.83 1.72 -13.77
C PRO A 11 1.40 1.17 -13.89
N ASN A 12 1.04 0.75 -15.09
CA ASN A 12 -0.24 0.08 -15.33
C ASN A 12 -0.21 -1.37 -14.79
N GLU A 13 -1.28 -1.78 -14.09
CA GLU A 13 -1.44 -3.14 -13.58
C GLU A 13 -1.44 -4.19 -14.70
N LEU A 14 -1.90 -3.84 -15.91
CA LEU A 14 -1.84 -4.74 -17.06
C LEU A 14 -0.39 -5.20 -17.36
N SER A 15 0.58 -4.31 -17.21
CA SER A 15 2.00 -4.65 -17.39
C SER A 15 2.49 -5.63 -16.32
N GLN A 16 1.92 -5.57 -15.12
CA GLN A 16 2.22 -6.55 -14.07
C GLN A 16 1.65 -7.91 -14.39
N TYR A 17 0.40 -8.02 -14.89
CA TYR A 17 -0.19 -9.30 -15.26
C TYR A 17 0.62 -10.00 -16.36
N GLU A 18 1.05 -9.24 -17.38
CA GLU A 18 1.95 -9.74 -18.42
C GLU A 18 3.31 -10.16 -17.84
N GLY A 19 3.88 -9.37 -16.94
CA GLY A 19 5.13 -9.69 -16.27
C GLY A 19 5.04 -10.99 -15.47
N VAL A 20 3.95 -11.23 -14.76
CA VAL A 20 3.70 -12.48 -14.02
C VAL A 20 3.63 -13.66 -15.00
N ALA A 21 2.87 -13.55 -16.10
CA ALA A 21 2.76 -14.63 -17.08
C ALA A 21 4.11 -14.95 -17.75
N GLN A 22 4.89 -13.94 -18.10
CA GLN A 22 6.24 -14.11 -18.64
C GLN A 22 7.20 -14.76 -17.65
N LEU A 23 7.12 -14.38 -16.37
CA LEU A 23 7.88 -14.99 -15.29
C LEU A 23 7.57 -16.48 -15.20
N LEU A 24 6.29 -16.83 -15.09
CA LEU A 24 5.83 -18.23 -15.02
C LEU A 24 6.33 -19.04 -16.23
N HIS A 25 6.17 -18.50 -17.44
CA HIS A 25 6.64 -19.12 -18.66
C HIS A 25 8.16 -19.37 -18.65
N SER A 26 8.94 -18.39 -18.23
CA SER A 26 10.41 -18.47 -18.20
C SER A 26 10.92 -19.55 -17.25
N PHE A 27 10.21 -19.78 -16.14
CA PHE A 27 10.52 -20.84 -15.17
C PHE A 27 9.87 -22.19 -15.50
N GLY A 28 9.08 -22.28 -16.58
CA GLY A 28 8.36 -23.49 -16.96
C GLY A 28 7.20 -23.85 -16.02
N TRP A 29 6.72 -22.90 -15.22
CA TRP A 29 5.58 -23.10 -14.32
C TRP A 29 4.26 -22.94 -15.07
N SER A 30 3.69 -24.06 -15.51
CA SER A 30 2.46 -24.09 -16.31
C SER A 30 1.19 -24.35 -15.51
N TRP A 31 1.28 -24.67 -14.22
CA TRP A 31 0.13 -25.00 -13.37
C TRP A 31 0.22 -24.23 -12.06
N VAL A 32 -0.69 -23.25 -11.88
CA VAL A 32 -0.60 -22.26 -10.80
C VAL A 32 -1.94 -22.01 -10.11
N GLY A 33 -1.88 -21.57 -8.86
CA GLY A 33 -3.02 -21.07 -8.11
C GLY A 33 -3.04 -19.53 -8.01
N ILE A 34 -4.21 -18.95 -7.78
CA ILE A 34 -4.36 -17.51 -7.50
C ILE A 34 -5.12 -17.34 -6.18
N LEU A 35 -4.59 -16.51 -5.28
CA LEU A 35 -5.30 -15.96 -4.13
C LEU A 35 -5.44 -14.44 -4.34
N ALA A 36 -6.68 -13.95 -4.29
CA ALA A 36 -6.99 -12.54 -4.49
C ALA A 36 -7.91 -12.00 -3.38
N THR A 37 -7.92 -10.68 -3.16
CA THR A 37 -8.93 -10.05 -2.29
C THR A 37 -10.28 -9.95 -2.99
N ASP A 38 -11.38 -10.16 -2.27
CA ASP A 38 -12.75 -10.11 -2.77
C ASP A 38 -13.22 -8.66 -2.90
N ASP A 39 -12.63 -7.96 -3.88
CA ASP A 39 -12.95 -6.61 -4.28
C ASP A 39 -12.80 -6.46 -5.81
N ASP A 40 -13.25 -5.32 -6.36
CA ASP A 40 -13.15 -4.99 -7.79
C ASP A 40 -11.71 -5.14 -8.36
N SER A 41 -10.69 -4.96 -7.50
CA SER A 41 -9.28 -5.08 -7.89
C SER A 41 -8.88 -6.54 -8.04
N GLY A 42 -9.19 -7.38 -7.05
CA GLY A 42 -8.91 -8.81 -7.08
C GLY A 42 -9.70 -9.54 -8.17
N GLU A 43 -10.98 -9.23 -8.37
CA GLU A 43 -11.78 -9.83 -9.44
C GLU A 43 -11.18 -9.53 -10.83
N ARG A 44 -10.80 -8.26 -11.05
CA ARG A 44 -10.13 -7.85 -12.28
C ARG A 44 -8.81 -8.59 -12.44
N ALA A 45 -8.00 -8.66 -11.38
CA ALA A 45 -6.70 -9.30 -11.42
C ALA A 45 -6.82 -10.79 -11.78
N VAL A 46 -7.75 -11.53 -11.16
CA VAL A 46 -7.99 -12.94 -11.48
C VAL A 46 -8.35 -13.11 -12.96
N ARG A 47 -9.23 -12.26 -13.49
CA ARG A 47 -9.64 -12.31 -14.90
C ARG A 47 -8.46 -12.04 -15.85
N GLU A 48 -7.73 -10.96 -15.62
CA GLU A 48 -6.63 -10.54 -16.50
C GLU A 48 -5.42 -11.50 -16.39
N LEU A 49 -5.09 -11.99 -15.18
CA LEU A 49 -4.04 -12.98 -14.97
C LEU A 49 -4.39 -14.30 -15.64
N LYS A 50 -5.61 -14.82 -15.50
CA LYS A 50 -6.05 -16.02 -16.23
C LYS A 50 -5.83 -15.85 -17.73
N ALA A 51 -6.26 -14.72 -18.29
CA ALA A 51 -6.09 -14.44 -19.71
C ALA A 51 -4.60 -14.35 -20.11
N ALA A 52 -3.76 -13.69 -19.31
CA ALA A 52 -2.32 -13.58 -19.58
C ALA A 52 -1.62 -14.94 -19.48
N ILE A 53 -1.82 -15.68 -18.39
CA ILE A 53 -1.23 -17.00 -18.15
C ILE A 53 -1.58 -17.97 -19.29
N SER A 54 -2.84 -17.99 -19.74
CA SER A 54 -3.27 -18.83 -20.86
C SER A 54 -2.61 -18.45 -22.19
N ARG A 55 -2.36 -17.15 -22.45
CA ARG A 55 -1.60 -16.73 -23.65
C ARG A 55 -0.18 -17.27 -23.68
N TYR A 56 0.41 -17.49 -22.50
CA TYR A 56 1.75 -18.06 -22.34
C TYR A 56 1.76 -19.59 -22.15
N GLY A 57 0.61 -20.25 -22.37
CA GLY A 57 0.48 -21.72 -22.31
C GLY A 57 0.35 -22.30 -20.90
N GLY A 58 0.14 -21.47 -19.88
CA GLY A 58 -0.15 -21.90 -18.52
C GLY A 58 -1.64 -22.05 -18.24
N CYS A 59 -1.95 -22.69 -17.11
CA CYS A 59 -3.29 -22.93 -16.62
C CYS A 59 -3.39 -22.56 -15.13
N VAL A 60 -4.57 -22.08 -14.75
CA VAL A 60 -4.90 -21.74 -13.37
C VAL A 60 -5.76 -22.87 -12.80
N GLU A 61 -5.21 -23.63 -11.85
CA GLU A 61 -5.89 -24.77 -11.21
C GLU A 61 -7.05 -24.29 -10.32
N PHE A 62 -6.79 -23.25 -9.54
CA PHE A 62 -7.76 -22.64 -8.64
C PHE A 62 -7.57 -21.13 -8.56
N SER A 63 -8.65 -20.44 -8.26
CA SER A 63 -8.63 -19.03 -7.87
C SER A 63 -9.55 -18.86 -6.68
N PHE A 64 -9.00 -18.53 -5.51
CA PHE A 64 -9.78 -18.24 -4.31
C PHE A 64 -9.77 -16.74 -4.04
N MET A 65 -10.92 -16.24 -3.62
CA MET A 65 -11.13 -14.86 -3.20
C MET A 65 -11.18 -14.87 -1.68
N LEU A 66 -10.42 -14.00 -1.03
CA LEU A 66 -10.39 -13.78 0.41
C LEU A 66 -11.10 -12.46 0.69
N PRO A 67 -12.01 -12.37 1.68
CA PRO A 67 -12.81 -11.16 1.91
C PRO A 67 -11.95 -9.88 2.00
N SER A 68 -12.35 -8.82 1.33
CA SER A 68 -11.59 -7.56 1.33
C SER A 68 -11.86 -6.69 2.56
N GLU A 69 -13.03 -6.85 3.19
CA GLU A 69 -13.47 -6.09 4.34
C GLU A 69 -13.43 -6.89 5.64
N VAL A 70 -12.77 -6.30 6.63
CA VAL A 70 -12.78 -6.76 8.01
C VAL A 70 -14.06 -6.25 8.68
N THR A 71 -15.07 -7.09 8.94
CA THR A 71 -16.30 -6.62 9.59
C THR A 71 -16.01 -6.11 11.01
N GLU A 72 -16.72 -5.06 11.44
CA GLU A 72 -16.46 -4.35 12.71
C GLU A 72 -16.72 -5.21 13.97
N ASP A 73 -17.51 -6.28 13.85
CA ASP A 73 -17.78 -7.19 14.96
C ASP A 73 -16.66 -8.21 15.14
N ARG A 74 -15.60 -7.79 15.85
CA ARG A 74 -14.40 -8.58 16.12
C ARG A 74 -14.68 -10.01 16.60
N TYR A 75 -15.73 -10.28 17.38
CA TYR A 75 -15.94 -11.62 17.96
C TYR A 75 -16.53 -12.62 16.96
N THR A 76 -17.50 -12.20 16.15
CA THR A 76 -18.06 -13.04 15.07
C THR A 76 -17.11 -13.09 13.87
N TYR A 77 -16.34 -12.02 13.67
CA TYR A 77 -15.34 -11.88 12.63
C TYR A 77 -14.26 -12.97 12.70
N TYR A 78 -13.61 -13.15 13.86
CA TYR A 78 -12.55 -14.17 13.98
C TYR A 78 -13.07 -15.59 13.73
N SER A 79 -14.21 -15.99 14.31
CA SER A 79 -14.69 -17.38 14.15
C SER A 79 -15.13 -17.75 12.74
N VAL A 80 -15.70 -16.82 11.97
CA VAL A 80 -16.11 -17.06 10.58
C VAL A 80 -14.91 -17.04 9.64
N ILE A 81 -13.96 -16.13 9.88
CA ILE A 81 -12.74 -16.04 9.07
C ILE A 81 -11.81 -17.20 9.31
N ASP A 82 -11.70 -17.67 10.54
CA ASP A 82 -10.91 -18.87 10.84
C ASP A 82 -11.41 -20.04 9.97
N ALA A 83 -12.72 -20.23 9.86
CA ALA A 83 -13.30 -21.30 9.03
C ALA A 83 -13.05 -21.10 7.52
N GLU A 84 -13.24 -19.89 7.00
CA GLU A 84 -13.06 -19.59 5.58
C GLU A 84 -11.58 -19.69 5.18
N VAL A 85 -10.67 -19.09 5.95
CA VAL A 85 -9.22 -19.17 5.73
C VAL A 85 -8.75 -20.61 5.82
N VAL A 86 -9.15 -21.36 6.84
CA VAL A 86 -8.81 -22.79 6.95
C VAL A 86 -9.33 -23.58 5.75
N SER A 87 -10.52 -23.26 5.23
CA SER A 87 -11.04 -23.90 4.02
C SER A 87 -10.16 -23.63 2.80
N VAL A 88 -9.68 -22.39 2.62
CA VAL A 88 -8.75 -22.02 1.56
C VAL A 88 -7.41 -22.72 1.73
N ILE A 89 -6.86 -22.76 2.95
CA ILE A 89 -5.61 -23.47 3.26
C ILE A 89 -5.74 -24.95 2.91
N ASN A 90 -6.84 -25.59 3.29
CA ASN A 90 -7.09 -27.00 2.96
C ASN A 90 -7.18 -27.22 1.45
N ALA A 91 -7.86 -26.33 0.72
CA ALA A 91 -7.95 -26.42 -0.73
C ALA A 91 -6.59 -26.22 -1.41
N VAL A 92 -5.77 -25.28 -0.92
CA VAL A 92 -4.40 -25.04 -1.37
C VAL A 92 -3.50 -26.24 -1.05
N SER A 93 -3.66 -26.86 0.12
CA SER A 93 -2.91 -28.05 0.53
C SER A 93 -3.20 -29.23 -0.40
N ASN A 94 -4.47 -29.42 -0.77
CA ASN A 94 -4.91 -30.48 -1.68
C ASN A 94 -4.60 -30.20 -3.16
N SER A 95 -4.14 -28.99 -3.50
CA SER A 95 -3.82 -28.61 -4.88
C SER A 95 -2.46 -29.15 -5.33
N THR A 96 -2.34 -29.42 -6.63
CA THR A 96 -1.09 -29.88 -7.24
C THR A 96 -0.15 -28.72 -7.60
N SER A 97 -0.68 -27.49 -7.72
CA SER A 97 0.09 -26.29 -7.99
C SER A 97 1.12 -25.99 -6.90
N GLN A 98 2.39 -25.87 -7.30
CA GLN A 98 3.46 -25.42 -6.41
C GLN A 98 3.55 -23.89 -6.34
N VAL A 99 3.10 -23.19 -7.39
CA VAL A 99 3.20 -21.74 -7.48
C VAL A 99 1.84 -21.12 -7.19
N ILE A 100 1.82 -20.13 -6.29
CA ILE A 100 0.62 -19.41 -5.89
C ILE A 100 0.85 -17.91 -6.07
N ILE A 101 -0.02 -17.28 -6.85
CA ILE A 101 0.02 -15.84 -7.10
C ILE A 101 -0.86 -15.14 -6.05
N LEU A 102 -0.30 -14.16 -5.35
CA LEU A 102 -0.98 -13.31 -4.38
C LEU A 102 -1.28 -11.94 -5.03
N TYR A 103 -2.56 -11.59 -5.14
CA TYR A 103 -2.99 -10.30 -5.66
C TYR A 103 -4.02 -9.64 -4.75
N GLY A 104 -4.13 -8.31 -4.79
CA GLY A 104 -5.18 -7.59 -4.08
C GLY A 104 -4.66 -6.61 -3.02
N THR A 105 -5.55 -6.25 -2.11
CA THR A 105 -5.26 -5.27 -1.04
C THR A 105 -4.31 -5.86 -0.02
N GLY A 106 -3.08 -5.31 0.04
CA GLY A 106 -1.98 -5.86 0.82
C GLY A 106 -2.26 -5.98 2.32
N THR A 107 -3.01 -5.04 2.91
CA THR A 107 -3.36 -5.04 4.34
C THR A 107 -4.31 -6.18 4.71
N ALA A 108 -5.41 -6.34 3.96
CA ALA A 108 -6.37 -7.42 4.17
C ALA A 108 -5.70 -8.79 3.99
N MET A 109 -4.96 -8.98 2.88
CA MET A 109 -4.25 -10.24 2.64
C MET A 109 -3.24 -10.57 3.74
N THR A 110 -2.54 -9.56 4.27
CA THR A 110 -1.55 -9.76 5.33
C THR A 110 -2.17 -10.31 6.61
N GLN A 111 -3.41 -9.91 6.94
CA GLN A 111 -4.11 -10.46 8.10
C GLN A 111 -4.43 -11.94 7.90
N TYR A 112 -4.85 -12.35 6.72
CA TYR A 112 -5.09 -13.77 6.42
C TYR A 112 -3.80 -14.58 6.41
N LEU A 113 -2.71 -14.05 5.85
CA LEU A 113 -1.42 -14.73 5.78
C LEU A 113 -0.69 -14.79 7.14
N ALA A 114 -1.18 -14.09 8.15
CA ALA A 114 -0.62 -14.15 9.51
C ALA A 114 -1.03 -15.42 10.28
N PHE A 115 -1.99 -16.19 9.76
CA PHE A 115 -2.45 -17.44 10.36
C PHE A 115 -1.35 -18.51 10.32
N GLU A 116 -1.10 -19.20 11.43
CA GLU A 116 -0.02 -20.18 11.54
C GLU A 116 -0.30 -21.44 10.71
N GLU A 117 -1.57 -21.72 10.41
CA GLU A 117 -2.02 -22.85 9.58
C GLU A 117 -1.40 -22.82 8.18
N TRP A 118 -1.05 -21.64 7.65
CA TRP A 118 -0.36 -21.53 6.37
C TRP A 118 1.03 -22.17 6.39
N LEU A 119 1.68 -22.27 7.55
CA LEU A 119 3.00 -22.90 7.72
C LEU A 119 2.93 -24.43 7.61
N THR A 120 1.73 -25.00 7.67
CA THR A 120 1.52 -26.45 7.48
C THR A 120 1.55 -26.86 6.01
N LEU A 121 1.47 -25.89 5.09
CA LEU A 121 1.47 -26.17 3.66
C LEU A 121 2.81 -26.79 3.22
N PRO A 122 2.76 -27.75 2.29
CA PRO A 122 3.98 -28.24 1.64
C PRO A 122 4.65 -27.08 0.89
N ASN A 123 5.96 -27.16 0.65
CA ASN A 123 6.76 -26.11 0.00
C ASN A 123 6.04 -25.47 -1.21
N LYS A 124 5.45 -24.29 -1.01
CA LYS A 124 4.83 -23.45 -2.05
C LYS A 124 5.78 -22.32 -2.43
N ILE A 125 5.71 -21.91 -3.69
CA ILE A 125 6.41 -20.74 -4.22
C ILE A 125 5.38 -19.63 -4.36
N TRP A 126 5.59 -18.55 -3.62
CA TRP A 126 4.68 -17.40 -3.64
C TRP A 126 5.16 -16.37 -4.67
N ILE A 127 4.24 -15.85 -5.48
CA ILE A 127 4.46 -14.70 -6.36
C ILE A 127 3.56 -13.57 -5.89
N ALA A 128 4.13 -12.52 -5.32
CA ALA A 128 3.37 -11.41 -4.78
C ALA A 128 3.26 -10.23 -5.75
N SER A 129 2.04 -9.68 -5.84
CA SER A 129 1.77 -8.44 -6.56
C SER A 129 2.45 -7.23 -5.92
N VAL A 130 2.38 -6.10 -6.62
CA VAL A 130 3.10 -4.88 -6.22
C VAL A 130 2.54 -4.28 -4.94
N SER A 131 1.27 -4.56 -4.66
CA SER A 131 0.55 -4.19 -3.45
C SER A 131 1.17 -4.76 -2.17
N PHE A 132 2.04 -5.77 -2.26
CA PHE A 132 2.75 -6.35 -1.11
C PHE A 132 4.12 -5.70 -0.84
N SER A 133 4.55 -4.74 -1.66
CA SER A 133 5.86 -4.09 -1.49
C SER A 133 6.04 -3.47 -0.10
N PHE A 134 4.95 -3.01 0.53
CA PHE A 134 4.95 -2.43 1.88
C PHE A 134 5.47 -3.41 2.94
N LEU A 135 5.29 -4.72 2.77
CA LEU A 135 5.84 -5.73 3.69
C LEU A 135 7.36 -5.66 3.74
N THR A 136 8.00 -5.39 2.60
CA THR A 136 9.45 -5.21 2.52
C THR A 136 9.86 -3.78 2.90
N ASP A 137 9.10 -2.77 2.47
CA ASP A 137 9.46 -1.36 2.68
C ASP A 137 9.38 -0.96 4.16
N ALA A 138 8.37 -1.48 4.88
CA ALA A 138 8.16 -1.24 6.31
C ALA A 138 8.61 -2.43 7.20
N GLY A 139 9.42 -3.34 6.64
CA GLY A 139 10.02 -4.47 7.38
C GLY A 139 9.05 -5.41 8.09
N TYR A 140 7.77 -5.42 7.69
CA TYR A 140 6.76 -6.34 8.23
C TYR A 140 6.92 -7.76 7.71
N GLY A 141 7.64 -7.96 6.60
CA GLY A 141 7.85 -9.29 6.00
C GLY A 141 8.47 -10.31 6.96
N LYS A 142 9.27 -9.86 7.94
CA LYS A 142 9.89 -10.74 8.96
C LYS A 142 8.86 -11.43 9.88
N TYR A 143 7.64 -10.89 9.97
CA TYR A 143 6.56 -11.44 10.79
C TYR A 143 5.69 -12.44 10.03
N LEU A 144 5.84 -12.54 8.70
CA LEU A 144 5.06 -13.44 7.85
C LEU A 144 5.94 -14.55 7.30
N GLN A 145 6.26 -15.52 8.17
CA GLN A 145 7.15 -16.63 7.83
C GLN A 145 6.69 -17.42 6.60
N VAL A 146 5.37 -17.52 6.37
CA VAL A 146 4.80 -18.17 5.18
C VAL A 146 5.32 -17.57 3.88
N LEU A 147 5.66 -16.28 3.86
CA LEU A 147 6.14 -15.57 2.67
C LEU A 147 7.66 -15.63 2.49
N ASN A 148 8.38 -16.43 3.27
CA ASN A 148 9.81 -16.61 3.06
C ASN A 148 10.09 -17.21 1.68
N GLY A 149 11.01 -16.58 0.92
CA GLY A 149 11.34 -17.00 -0.44
C GLY A 149 10.37 -16.52 -1.53
N THR A 150 9.44 -15.63 -1.20
CA THR A 150 8.49 -15.03 -2.17
C THR A 150 9.20 -14.25 -3.27
N LEU A 151 8.77 -14.44 -4.52
CA LEU A 151 9.10 -13.56 -5.64
C LEU A 151 8.09 -12.41 -5.68
N ALA A 152 8.54 -11.16 -5.56
CA ALA A 152 7.64 -10.01 -5.54
C ALA A 152 7.92 -9.05 -6.69
N PHE A 153 6.85 -8.55 -7.28
CA PHE A 153 6.93 -7.37 -8.15
C PHE A 153 6.98 -6.11 -7.29
N ALA A 154 7.82 -5.16 -7.67
CA ALA A 154 7.98 -3.91 -6.94
C ALA A 154 8.02 -2.73 -7.93
N ILE A 155 7.49 -1.58 -7.49
CA ILE A 155 7.78 -0.31 -8.18
C ILE A 155 9.27 -0.03 -8.02
N ARG A 156 9.86 0.57 -9.05
CA ARG A 156 11.26 1.00 -9.00
C ARG A 156 11.48 1.91 -7.80
N LYS A 157 12.39 1.49 -6.91
CA LYS A 157 12.89 2.30 -5.81
C LYS A 157 13.71 3.47 -6.35
N ASN A 158 13.54 4.65 -5.77
CA ASN A 158 14.38 5.80 -6.06
C ASN A 158 14.59 6.67 -4.82
N ASN A 159 15.61 7.51 -4.81
CA ASN A 159 15.96 8.31 -3.64
C ASN A 159 15.34 9.70 -3.71
N ILE A 160 14.88 10.19 -2.56
CA ILE A 160 14.47 11.59 -2.38
C ILE A 160 15.52 12.22 -1.46
N LEU A 161 16.39 13.06 -2.02
CA LEU A 161 17.49 13.69 -1.28
C LEU A 161 16.92 14.55 -0.13
N GLY A 162 17.52 14.40 1.07
CA GLY A 162 17.10 15.12 2.28
C GLY A 162 15.81 14.62 2.93
N PHE A 163 15.00 13.78 2.27
CA PHE A 163 13.70 13.36 2.82
C PHE A 163 13.84 12.49 4.07
N LYS A 164 14.89 11.67 4.14
CA LYS A 164 15.22 10.93 5.36
C LYS A 164 15.45 11.86 6.56
N ASP A 165 16.09 13.00 6.35
CA ASP A 165 16.35 13.97 7.42
C ASP A 165 15.06 14.66 7.86
N VAL A 166 14.17 14.97 6.90
CA VAL A 166 12.82 15.47 7.18
C VAL A 166 12.06 14.50 8.08
N LEU A 167 11.97 13.22 7.68
CA LEU A 167 11.29 12.17 8.47
C LEU A 167 11.90 12.00 9.86
N ASN A 168 13.23 12.01 9.96
CA ASN A 168 13.94 11.90 11.23
C ASN A 168 13.81 13.12 12.15
N SER A 169 13.49 14.29 11.58
CA SER A 169 13.31 15.54 12.30
C SER A 169 11.87 15.80 12.73
N TYR A 170 10.94 14.92 12.34
CA TYR A 170 9.54 15.06 12.71
C TYR A 170 9.39 15.12 14.24
N SER A 171 8.55 16.06 14.68
CA SER A 171 8.06 16.14 16.06
C SER A 171 6.61 16.65 16.04
N PRO A 172 5.80 16.34 17.07
CA PRO A 172 4.40 16.76 17.14
C PRO A 172 4.20 18.28 17.00
N SER A 173 5.20 19.07 17.41
CA SER A 173 5.17 20.53 17.34
C SER A 173 5.13 21.10 15.91
N GLN A 174 5.57 20.32 14.92
CA GLN A 174 5.55 20.75 13.51
C GLN A 174 4.14 20.64 12.90
N PHE A 175 3.29 19.76 13.44
CA PHE A 175 1.94 19.50 12.94
C PHE A 175 0.94 19.41 14.10
N PRO A 176 0.78 20.47 14.91
CA PRO A 176 -0.04 20.43 16.12
C PRO A 176 -1.55 20.29 15.83
N GLU A 177 -1.97 20.58 14.60
CA GLU A 177 -3.37 20.49 14.17
C GLU A 177 -3.72 19.17 13.48
N SER A 178 -2.73 18.32 13.17
CA SER A 178 -2.98 17.02 12.52
C SER A 178 -3.09 15.93 13.58
N GLU A 179 -4.32 15.56 13.91
CA GLU A 179 -4.61 14.46 14.83
C GLU A 179 -3.93 13.15 14.41
N GLU A 180 -3.79 12.89 13.11
CA GLU A 180 -3.12 11.70 12.57
C GLU A 180 -1.63 11.68 12.89
N MET A 181 -0.97 12.83 12.79
CA MET A 181 0.46 12.96 13.11
C MET A 181 0.69 12.85 14.63
N LEU A 182 -0.22 13.40 15.43
CA LEU A 182 -0.20 13.24 16.89
C LEU A 182 -0.41 11.77 17.30
N ASP A 183 -1.39 11.10 16.69
CA ASP A 183 -1.66 9.66 16.88
C ASP A 183 -0.45 8.80 16.54
N LEU A 184 0.18 9.08 15.40
CA LEU A 184 1.39 8.40 14.98
C LEU A 184 2.47 8.48 16.07
N TRP A 185 2.69 9.67 16.65
CA TRP A 185 3.69 9.85 17.70
C TRP A 185 3.38 9.02 18.95
N GLU A 186 2.15 9.11 19.45
CA GLU A 186 1.68 8.39 20.64
C GLU A 186 1.73 6.87 20.44
N GLU A 187 1.41 6.39 19.24
CA GLU A 187 1.51 4.98 18.87
C GLU A 187 2.96 4.50 18.82
N ARG A 188 3.86 5.26 18.17
CA ARG A 188 5.24 4.81 17.97
C ARG A 188 6.09 4.84 19.23
N PHE A 189 5.81 5.76 20.14
CA PHE A 189 6.52 5.86 21.42
C PHE A 189 5.74 5.26 22.60
N ASP A 190 4.59 4.65 22.34
CA ASP A 190 3.71 4.03 23.35
C ASP A 190 3.43 4.98 24.54
N CYS A 191 3.18 6.25 24.23
CA CYS A 191 3.02 7.34 25.21
C CYS A 191 1.81 8.22 24.88
N ARG A 192 1.50 9.19 25.76
CA ARG A 192 0.44 10.19 25.56
C ARG A 192 0.99 11.60 25.59
N LEU A 193 0.60 12.42 24.61
CA LEU A 193 0.93 13.82 24.56
C LEU A 193 0.12 14.60 25.61
N LYS A 194 0.79 15.53 26.28
CA LYS A 194 0.18 16.32 27.34
C LYS A 194 -0.84 17.29 26.77
N GLY A 195 -2.03 17.34 27.37
CA GLY A 195 -3.07 18.32 27.04
C GLY A 195 -4.00 17.91 25.89
N ARG A 196 -3.81 16.71 25.33
CA ARG A 196 -4.70 16.15 24.32
C ARG A 196 -5.93 15.49 24.96
N ASP A 197 -7.09 15.63 24.33
CA ASP A 197 -8.32 14.96 24.79
C ASP A 197 -8.41 13.55 24.20
N HIS A 198 -8.13 12.54 25.04
CA HIS A 198 -8.19 11.14 24.64
C HIS A 198 -9.58 10.51 24.78
N ARG A 199 -10.64 11.29 25.05
CA ARG A 199 -12.02 10.78 25.15
C ARG A 199 -12.50 10.05 23.89
N ARG A 200 -11.89 10.33 22.73
CA ARG A 200 -12.16 9.60 21.49
C ARG A 200 -11.75 8.12 21.56
N TYR A 201 -10.78 7.77 22.40
CA TYR A 201 -10.30 6.40 22.60
C TYR A 201 -10.96 5.71 23.80
N ARG A 202 -12.20 6.09 24.16
CA ARG A 202 -12.92 5.58 25.36
C ARG A 202 -13.00 4.04 25.43
N PHE A 203 -12.89 3.36 24.30
CA PHE A 203 -12.91 1.90 24.17
C PHE A 203 -11.52 1.24 24.23
N SER A 204 -10.43 2.02 24.31
CA SER A 204 -9.05 1.53 24.43
C SER A 204 -8.48 1.89 25.81
N TYR A 205 -8.77 1.05 26.80
CA TYR A 205 -8.18 1.18 28.15
C TYR A 205 -6.66 1.27 28.09
N TYR A 206 -6.04 0.51 27.17
CA TYR A 206 -4.61 0.51 26.92
C TYR A 206 -4.05 1.91 26.61
N MET A 207 -4.73 2.68 25.73
CA MET A 207 -4.28 4.04 25.40
C MET A 207 -4.35 4.98 26.61
N LEU A 208 -5.36 4.85 27.47
CA LEU A 208 -5.50 5.68 28.67
C LEU A 208 -4.43 5.37 29.74
N THR A 209 -3.89 4.14 29.75
CA THR A 209 -2.86 3.71 30.71
C THR A 209 -1.42 4.04 30.30
N ARG A 210 -1.20 4.47 29.06
CA ARG A 210 0.15 4.84 28.58
C ARG A 210 0.77 5.97 29.40
N PRO A 211 2.10 5.95 29.63
CA PRO A 211 2.79 7.06 30.28
C PRO A 211 2.69 8.34 29.45
N LEU A 212 2.92 9.49 30.08
CA LEU A 212 3.07 10.75 29.35
C LEU A 212 4.38 10.71 28.54
N CYS A 213 4.35 11.24 27.32
CA CYS A 213 5.57 11.42 26.54
C CYS A 213 6.52 12.37 27.27
N SER A 214 7.80 12.02 27.30
CA SER A 214 8.85 12.75 28.00
C SER A 214 9.27 14.04 27.29
N GLY A 215 9.05 14.11 25.97
CA GLY A 215 9.53 15.16 25.09
C GLY A 215 10.96 14.95 24.58
N ASN A 216 11.65 13.91 25.05
CA ASN A 216 12.99 13.53 24.60
C ASN A 216 12.96 12.45 23.51
N GLU A 217 11.77 11.98 23.12
CA GLU A 217 11.61 11.02 22.04
C GLU A 217 12.07 11.61 20.70
N THR A 218 12.64 10.77 19.84
CA THR A 218 13.09 11.19 18.51
C THR A 218 12.80 10.09 17.50
N MET A 219 12.35 10.46 16.31
CA MET A 219 12.13 9.48 15.23
C MET A 219 13.38 8.65 14.94
N LYS A 220 14.57 9.25 15.09
CA LYS A 220 15.86 8.56 14.88
C LYS A 220 16.08 7.37 15.82
N SER A 221 15.43 7.32 16.98
CA SER A 221 15.57 6.22 17.94
C SER A 221 14.70 5.01 17.59
N LEU A 222 13.71 5.20 16.71
CA LEU A 222 12.88 4.11 16.22
C LEU A 222 13.63 3.31 15.16
N ASP A 223 13.35 2.02 15.07
CA ASP A 223 13.87 1.18 13.99
C ASP A 223 13.38 1.75 12.64
N SER A 224 14.33 2.00 11.73
CA SER A 224 14.10 2.50 10.38
C SER A 224 13.17 1.63 9.53
N SER A 225 12.90 0.39 9.95
CA SER A 225 11.88 -0.46 9.33
C SER A 225 10.46 -0.02 9.68
N ILE A 226 10.23 0.62 10.82
CA ILE A 226 8.89 0.99 11.32
C ILE A 226 8.28 2.13 10.50
N TYR A 227 9.10 2.93 9.83
CA TYR A 227 8.67 3.97 8.90
C TYR A 227 9.70 4.03 7.78
N ASP A 228 9.31 3.66 6.57
CA ASP A 228 10.24 3.55 5.44
C ASP A 228 11.01 4.85 5.22
N VAL A 229 12.30 4.87 5.59
CA VAL A 229 13.21 6.02 5.42
C VAL A 229 14.22 5.83 4.29
N SER A 230 14.14 4.73 3.55
CA SER A 230 15.22 4.40 2.60
C SER A 230 14.79 3.63 1.36
N ASN A 231 13.60 3.04 1.34
CA ASN A 231 13.04 2.21 0.27
C ASN A 231 11.89 2.91 -0.45
N PHE A 232 12.06 4.20 -0.78
CA PHE A 232 10.99 4.97 -1.39
C PHE A 232 10.58 4.42 -2.76
N ARG A 233 9.42 3.75 -2.80
CA ARG A 233 8.75 3.25 -4.00
C ARG A 233 7.44 3.99 -4.24
N PHE A 234 6.43 3.71 -3.42
CA PHE A 234 5.18 4.47 -3.41
C PHE A 234 5.42 5.93 -2.98
N THR A 235 6.26 6.14 -1.96
CA THR A 235 6.68 7.48 -1.52
C THR A 235 7.31 8.29 -2.67
N TYR A 236 8.14 7.65 -3.51
CA TYR A 236 8.72 8.31 -4.68
C TYR A 236 7.66 8.59 -5.77
N SER A 237 6.67 7.71 -5.92
CA SER A 237 5.53 7.93 -6.81
C SER A 237 4.68 9.13 -6.34
N MET A 238 4.50 9.31 -5.03
CA MET A 238 3.84 10.49 -4.46
C MET A 238 4.66 11.76 -4.68
N TYR A 239 5.97 11.71 -4.42
CA TYR A 239 6.88 12.82 -4.68
C TYR A 239 6.82 13.27 -6.14
N THR A 240 6.88 12.34 -7.09
CA THR A 240 6.77 12.65 -8.52
C THR A 240 5.39 13.18 -8.92
N ALA A 241 4.31 12.75 -8.26
CA ALA A 241 2.97 13.29 -8.53
C ALA A 241 2.84 14.76 -8.13
N VAL A 242 3.36 15.11 -6.95
CA VAL A 242 3.42 16.52 -6.49
C VAL A 242 4.32 17.35 -7.41
N TYR A 243 5.47 16.82 -7.82
CA TYR A 243 6.36 17.49 -8.76
C TYR A 243 5.74 17.68 -10.14
N ALA A 244 5.01 16.69 -10.67
CA ALA A 244 4.31 16.83 -11.94
C ALA A 244 3.29 17.99 -11.90
N LEU A 245 2.55 18.11 -10.79
CA LEU A 245 1.64 19.24 -10.57
C LEU A 245 2.40 20.57 -10.48
N ALA A 246 3.48 20.62 -9.70
CA ALA A 246 4.30 21.82 -9.53
C ALA A 246 4.91 22.30 -10.86
N HIS A 247 5.41 21.37 -11.69
CA HIS A 247 5.92 21.66 -13.02
C HIS A 247 4.82 22.18 -13.94
N ALA A 248 3.64 21.55 -13.96
CA ALA A 248 2.53 22.03 -14.77
C ALA A 248 2.08 23.45 -14.36
N LEU A 249 2.05 23.74 -13.05
CA LEU A 249 1.76 25.10 -12.56
C LEU A 249 2.87 26.09 -12.95
N HIS A 250 4.14 25.70 -12.84
CA HIS A 250 5.27 26.53 -13.24
C HIS A 250 5.21 26.88 -14.72
N ASP A 251 4.95 25.91 -15.58
CA ASP A 251 4.84 26.09 -17.03
C ASP A 251 3.66 26.99 -17.38
N MET A 252 2.52 26.82 -16.72
CA MET A 252 1.37 27.71 -16.89
C MET A 252 1.70 29.16 -16.54
N LEU A 253 2.35 29.38 -15.40
CA LEU A 253 2.70 30.72 -14.91
C LEU A 253 3.82 31.38 -15.73
N SER A 254 4.69 30.57 -16.35
CA SER A 254 5.81 31.03 -17.17
C SER A 254 5.43 31.24 -18.64
N SER A 255 4.29 30.71 -19.08
CA SER A 255 3.75 30.91 -20.43
C SER A 255 3.13 32.30 -20.60
N ASP A 256 3.17 32.86 -21.83
CA ASP A 256 2.50 34.13 -22.19
C ASP A 256 0.97 34.08 -22.04
N SER A 257 0.39 32.89 -21.86
CA SER A 257 -1.01 32.66 -21.47
C SER A 257 -1.20 32.72 -19.95
N ARG A 258 -0.81 33.84 -19.32
CA ARG A 258 -1.02 34.07 -17.88
C ARG A 258 -2.50 33.83 -17.51
N PRO A 259 -2.81 33.20 -16.37
CA PRO A 259 -4.15 33.24 -15.80
C PRO A 259 -4.61 34.70 -15.70
N GLU A 260 -5.89 34.97 -15.97
CA GLU A 260 -6.45 36.32 -15.81
C GLU A 260 -6.15 36.78 -14.37
N THR A 261 -5.38 37.86 -14.26
CA THR A 261 -5.07 38.46 -12.97
C THR A 261 -6.29 39.24 -12.52
N VAL A 262 -6.94 38.77 -11.46
CA VAL A 262 -8.06 39.48 -10.83
C VAL A 262 -7.46 40.39 -9.78
N ILE A 263 -7.63 41.70 -9.96
CA ILE A 263 -7.26 42.68 -8.94
C ILE A 263 -8.36 42.67 -7.89
N THR A 264 -8.04 42.20 -6.68
CA THR A 264 -8.91 42.36 -5.51
C THR A 264 -8.34 43.45 -4.60
N ASN A 265 -9.18 44.03 -3.72
CA ASN A 265 -8.84 45.16 -2.83
C ASN A 265 -7.79 44.84 -1.73
N GLY A 266 -6.87 43.90 -2.00
CA GLY A 266 -5.76 43.55 -1.11
C GLY A 266 -4.58 42.84 -1.81
N GLY A 267 -4.61 42.61 -3.13
CA GLY A 267 -3.51 41.96 -3.85
C GLY A 267 -3.86 41.49 -5.28
N LEU A 268 -2.83 41.05 -6.01
CA LEU A 268 -2.99 40.30 -7.26
C LEU A 268 -3.33 38.85 -6.93
N ASP A 269 -4.54 38.42 -7.28
CA ASP A 269 -4.93 37.01 -7.15
C ASP A 269 -4.85 36.33 -8.52
N LEU A 270 -4.20 35.16 -8.55
CA LEU A 270 -4.05 34.34 -9.76
C LEU A 270 -5.20 33.34 -9.79
N GLU A 271 -6.18 33.54 -10.68
CA GLU A 271 -7.30 32.60 -10.82
C GLU A 271 -6.85 31.35 -11.60
N ILE A 272 -6.25 30.39 -10.88
CA ILE A 272 -5.83 29.11 -11.46
C ILE A 272 -7.03 28.16 -11.51
N ARG A 273 -7.60 28.00 -12.71
CA ARG A 273 -8.68 27.02 -12.92
C ARG A 273 -8.10 25.62 -13.09
N HIS A 274 -8.61 24.67 -12.31
CA HIS A 274 -8.20 23.25 -12.31
C HIS A 274 -8.09 22.63 -13.72
N TRP A 275 -9.00 22.95 -14.64
CA TRP A 275 -8.98 22.42 -16.01
C TRP A 275 -7.80 22.92 -16.87
N LYS A 276 -7.24 24.10 -16.56
CA LYS A 276 -6.05 24.62 -17.25
C LYS A 276 -4.80 23.82 -16.86
N VAL A 277 -4.70 23.45 -15.58
CA VAL A 277 -3.61 22.60 -15.07
C VAL A 277 -3.61 21.24 -15.76
N ILE A 278 -4.80 20.65 -15.93
CA ILE A 278 -5.00 19.37 -16.63
C ILE A 278 -4.49 19.40 -18.08
N LEU A 279 -4.56 20.53 -18.77
CA LEU A 279 -4.10 20.65 -20.16
C LEU A 279 -2.58 20.63 -20.27
N VAL A 280 -1.86 21.06 -19.22
CA VAL A 280 -0.39 21.13 -19.19
C VAL A 280 0.24 19.84 -18.65
N VAL A 281 -0.49 19.07 -17.85
CA VAL A 281 -0.04 17.75 -17.35
C VAL A 281 -0.03 16.67 -18.45
N ARG A 282 -0.68 16.90 -19.59
CA ARG A 282 -0.72 15.95 -20.74
C ARG A 282 0.57 15.94 -21.54
#